data_AF-A0A661B173-F1
#
_entry.id   AF-A0A661B173-F1
#
_cell.length_a   1.000
_cell.length_b   1.000
_cell.length_c   1.000
_cell.angle_alpha   90.00
_cell.angle_beta   90.00
_cell.angle_gamma   90.00
#
_symmetry.space_group_name_H-M   'P 1'
#
loop_
_entity.id
_entity.type
_entity.pdbx_description
1 polymer ?
#
loop_
_entity_poly.entity_id
_entity_poly.type
_entity_poly.pdbx_seq_one_letter_code
_entity_poly.pdbx_strand_id
1 'polypeptide(L)'
;MNLSNSLKTECIEIGLKVSSKSEALRQIARIAKRCTVLSEVDEEQLFSAFLEREELGTTGFGRGIAIPHCRIEGIDQFVVGIITVPDGVDFDSIDGEKVNIIVFIVAPAAESSEHIKLLSRISHILNLPGIKEEILKSHSPDVLRENILRHILEEEEPKAQMEKKLFHIFVQDDDMFREILQVLSAIASSSLFVIEAKNTREYLAKTHLFSAFWKDEKLFSSKVILAVVDKRLVNETIRQIERITGVLERCRNVLLIVQDTFFVSGNIET
;
A
#
# COMPACT_ATOMS: atom_id res chain seq x y z
N MET A 1 10.62 -2.23 8.27
CA MET A 1 11.78 -2.89 7.61
C MET A 1 12.05 -2.27 6.24
N ASN A 2 13.31 -2.01 5.90
CA ASN A 2 13.71 -1.38 4.64
C ASN A 2 14.47 -2.40 3.77
N LEU A 3 13.99 -2.67 2.55
CA LEU A 3 14.62 -3.60 1.60
C LEU A 3 16.06 -3.15 1.25
N SER A 4 16.38 -1.86 1.44
CA SER A 4 17.75 -1.31 1.37
C SER A 4 18.78 -2.08 2.20
N ASN A 5 18.37 -2.58 3.38
CA ASN A 5 19.25 -3.22 4.33
C ASN A 5 19.35 -4.73 4.12
N SER A 6 18.30 -5.34 3.57
CA SER A 6 18.25 -6.79 3.33
C SER A 6 18.79 -7.19 1.96
N LEU A 7 18.73 -6.32 0.94
CA LEU A 7 19.34 -6.57 -0.36
C LEU A 7 20.86 -6.41 -0.27
N LYS A 8 21.58 -7.53 -0.30
CA LYS A 8 23.04 -7.60 -0.10
C LYS A 8 23.76 -7.63 -1.44
N THR A 9 24.69 -6.71 -1.67
CA THR A 9 25.48 -6.68 -2.91
C THR A 9 26.23 -7.99 -3.12
N GLU A 10 26.81 -8.55 -2.06
CA GLU A 10 27.56 -9.80 -2.09
C GLU A 10 26.71 -11.03 -2.46
N CYS A 11 25.39 -10.91 -2.35
CA CYS A 11 24.41 -11.92 -2.75
C CYS A 11 23.82 -11.68 -4.15
N ILE A 12 24.42 -10.80 -4.94
CA ILE A 12 24.04 -10.56 -6.33
C ILE A 12 25.03 -11.26 -7.26
N GLU A 13 24.50 -12.08 -8.17
CA GLU A 13 25.29 -12.81 -9.17
C GLU A 13 24.71 -12.58 -10.56
N ILE A 14 25.56 -12.18 -11.52
CA ILE A 14 25.11 -11.81 -12.86
C ILE A 14 25.62 -12.83 -13.87
N GLY A 15 24.75 -13.33 -14.73
CA GLY A 15 25.13 -14.22 -15.82
C GLY A 15 25.43 -15.66 -15.37
N LEU A 16 24.81 -16.11 -14.28
CA LEU A 16 24.99 -17.46 -13.77
C LEU A 16 24.49 -18.49 -14.80
N LYS A 17 25.25 -19.56 -14.97
CA LYS A 17 24.86 -20.72 -15.78
C LYS A 17 24.45 -21.86 -14.86
N VAL A 18 23.21 -22.32 -15.00
CA VAL A 18 22.65 -23.45 -14.27
C VAL A 18 21.78 -24.27 -15.23
N SER A 19 21.81 -25.58 -15.08
CA SER A 19 21.17 -26.53 -15.98
C SER A 19 19.87 -27.12 -15.42
N SER A 20 19.63 -26.98 -14.13
CA SER A 20 18.44 -27.51 -13.46
C SER A 20 18.02 -26.65 -12.27
N LYS A 21 16.76 -26.80 -11.85
CA LYS A 21 16.21 -26.23 -10.63
C LYS A 21 17.03 -26.56 -9.39
N SER A 22 17.41 -27.83 -9.21
CA SER A 22 18.22 -28.26 -8.06
C SER A 22 19.61 -27.60 -8.05
N GLU A 23 20.24 -27.48 -9.22
CA GLU A 23 21.50 -26.75 -9.35
C GLU A 23 21.33 -25.26 -9.02
N ALA A 24 20.23 -24.64 -9.50
CA ALA A 24 19.92 -23.26 -9.17
C ALA A 24 19.74 -23.05 -7.66
N LEU A 25 19.00 -23.92 -6.96
CA LEU A 25 18.85 -23.87 -5.50
C LEU A 25 20.20 -24.03 -4.76
N ARG A 26 21.09 -24.89 -5.25
CA ARG A 26 22.43 -25.05 -4.68
C ARG A 26 23.29 -23.80 -4.88
N GLN A 27 23.23 -23.18 -6.06
CA GLN A 27 23.92 -21.91 -6.30
C GLN A 27 23.35 -20.77 -5.44
N ILE A 28 22.03 -20.73 -5.22
CA ILE A 28 21.41 -19.78 -4.28
C ILE A 28 22.02 -19.93 -2.89
N ALA A 29 22.11 -21.15 -2.34
CA ALA A 29 22.70 -21.40 -1.03
C ALA A 29 24.16 -20.91 -0.95
N ARG A 30 24.96 -21.24 -1.97
CA ARG A 30 26.36 -20.80 -2.07
C ARG A 30 26.52 -19.28 -2.14
N ILE A 31 25.65 -18.59 -2.88
CA ILE A 31 25.66 -17.13 -3.03
C ILE A 31 25.16 -16.46 -1.75
N ALA A 32 24.12 -17.00 -1.12
CA ALA A 32 23.61 -16.53 0.16
C ALA A 32 24.71 -16.57 1.24
N LYS A 33 25.49 -17.66 1.29
CA LYS A 33 26.58 -17.85 2.26
C LYS A 33 27.68 -16.78 2.21
N ARG A 34 27.76 -15.98 1.14
CA ARG A 34 28.68 -14.82 1.05
C ARG A 34 28.30 -13.70 2.02
N CYS A 35 27.05 -13.63 2.47
CA CYS A 35 26.61 -12.62 3.43
C CYS A 35 27.07 -12.97 4.85
N THR A 36 27.64 -11.98 5.54
CA THR A 36 28.11 -12.12 6.93
C THR A 36 26.99 -12.45 7.93
N VAL A 37 25.73 -12.10 7.61
CA VAL A 37 24.55 -12.48 8.42
C VAL A 37 24.39 -14.00 8.50
N LEU A 38 24.87 -14.73 7.48
CA LEU A 38 24.79 -16.19 7.38
C LEU A 38 26.12 -16.87 7.72
N SER A 39 27.05 -16.21 8.43
CA SER A 39 28.38 -16.79 8.74
C SER A 39 28.32 -18.10 9.52
N GLU A 40 27.34 -18.23 10.42
CA GLU A 40 27.16 -19.41 11.28
C GLU A 40 26.25 -20.49 10.68
N VAL A 41 25.61 -20.22 9.53
CA VAL A 41 24.65 -21.14 8.89
C VAL A 41 25.35 -21.94 7.80
N ASP A 42 25.33 -23.27 7.84
CA ASP A 42 26.00 -24.08 6.82
C ASP A 42 25.36 -23.92 5.42
N GLU A 43 26.16 -24.05 4.35
CA GLU A 43 25.67 -23.99 2.98
C GLU A 43 24.67 -25.13 2.70
N GLU A 44 24.95 -26.33 3.20
CA GLU A 44 24.03 -27.46 3.01
C GLU A 44 22.72 -27.26 3.76
N GLN A 45 22.76 -26.63 4.95
CA GLN A 45 21.56 -26.24 5.70
C GLN A 45 20.71 -25.23 4.90
N LEU A 46 21.33 -24.23 4.27
CA LEU A 46 20.64 -23.29 3.40
C LEU A 46 20.00 -24.00 2.20
N PHE A 47 20.74 -24.90 1.55
CA PHE A 47 20.24 -25.67 0.40
C PHE A 47 19.04 -26.52 0.79
N SER A 48 19.13 -27.29 1.88
CA SER A 48 18.01 -28.09 2.40
C SER A 48 16.79 -27.23 2.70
N ALA A 49 16.96 -26.08 3.36
CA ALA A 49 15.84 -25.18 3.69
C ALA A 49 15.15 -24.61 2.44
N PHE A 50 15.90 -24.27 1.39
CA PHE A 50 15.31 -23.85 0.12
C PHE A 50 14.60 -25.01 -0.59
N LEU A 51 15.20 -26.20 -0.60
CA LEU A 51 14.63 -27.38 -1.24
C LEU A 51 13.32 -27.80 -0.56
N GLU A 52 13.31 -27.91 0.76
CA GLU A 52 12.11 -28.24 1.55
C GLU A 52 10.97 -27.24 1.28
N ARG A 53 11.29 -25.94 1.17
CA ARG A 53 10.27 -24.95 0.84
C ARG A 53 9.77 -25.14 -0.59
N GLU A 54 10.66 -25.41 -1.54
CA GLU A 54 10.30 -25.59 -2.95
C GLU A 54 9.42 -26.84 -3.17
N GLU A 55 9.61 -27.90 -2.37
CA GLU A 55 8.79 -29.12 -2.40
C GLU A 55 7.33 -28.90 -1.99
N LEU A 56 7.04 -27.89 -1.16
CA LEU A 56 5.67 -27.50 -0.82
C LEU A 56 4.89 -26.90 -2.01
N GLY A 57 5.62 -26.49 -3.05
CA GLY A 57 5.06 -25.87 -4.24
C GLY A 57 6.04 -24.87 -4.83
N THR A 58 6.07 -24.84 -6.17
CA THR A 58 7.00 -24.03 -6.95
C THR A 58 7.04 -22.57 -6.48
N THR A 59 8.24 -22.01 -6.35
CA THR A 59 8.45 -20.58 -6.17
C THR A 59 8.75 -19.86 -7.49
N GLY A 60 8.66 -20.57 -8.61
CA GLY A 60 8.63 -20.00 -9.96
C GLY A 60 7.35 -19.19 -10.16
N PHE A 61 7.45 -17.88 -9.95
CA PHE A 61 6.33 -16.93 -10.00
C PHE A 61 5.77 -16.73 -11.41
N GLY A 62 6.54 -17.10 -12.44
CA GLY A 62 6.23 -16.91 -13.85
C GLY A 62 6.84 -15.62 -14.41
N ARG A 63 6.60 -15.36 -15.70
CA ARG A 63 7.20 -14.26 -16.49
C ARG A 63 8.73 -14.27 -16.47
N GLY A 64 9.31 -15.45 -16.30
CA GLY A 64 10.74 -15.70 -16.18
C GLY A 64 11.35 -15.24 -14.85
N ILE A 65 10.56 -15.20 -13.78
CA ILE A 65 10.98 -14.84 -12.43
C ILE A 65 10.71 -16.01 -11.47
N ALA A 66 11.65 -16.30 -10.57
CA ALA A 66 11.44 -17.13 -9.39
C ALA A 66 11.77 -16.35 -8.11
N ILE A 67 11.07 -16.66 -7.02
CA ILE A 67 11.32 -16.07 -5.70
C ILE A 67 11.52 -17.16 -4.63
N PRO A 68 12.62 -17.96 -4.72
CA PRO A 68 12.91 -18.97 -3.70
C PRO A 68 13.11 -18.32 -2.35
N HIS A 69 12.46 -18.83 -1.33
CA HIS A 69 12.55 -18.27 0.01
C HIS A 69 12.64 -19.39 1.04
N CYS A 70 13.32 -19.16 2.15
CA CYS A 70 13.36 -20.12 3.25
C CYS A 70 13.45 -19.39 4.60
N ARG A 71 13.25 -20.14 5.68
CA ARG A 71 13.45 -19.68 7.04
C ARG A 71 14.66 -20.38 7.64
N ILE A 72 15.48 -19.64 8.37
CA ILE A 72 16.67 -20.15 9.03
C ILE A 72 16.67 -19.71 10.50
N GLU A 73 16.99 -20.64 11.39
CA GLU A 73 17.21 -20.36 12.82
C GLU A 73 18.58 -19.72 13.05
N GLY A 74 18.71 -18.91 14.10
CA GLY A 74 19.99 -18.33 14.50
C GLY A 74 20.40 -17.07 13.73
N ILE A 75 19.53 -16.53 12.87
CA ILE A 75 19.73 -15.23 12.19
C ILE A 75 18.68 -14.23 12.67
N ASP A 76 19.05 -12.96 12.73
CA ASP A 76 18.22 -11.85 13.20
C ASP A 76 17.84 -10.86 12.08
N GLN A 77 18.41 -11.03 10.88
CA GLN A 77 18.21 -10.15 9.73
C GLN A 77 17.81 -10.93 8.49
N PHE A 78 17.00 -10.30 7.64
CA PHE A 78 16.68 -10.82 6.32
C PHE A 78 17.87 -10.66 5.37
N VAL A 79 18.09 -11.68 4.53
CA VAL A 79 19.05 -11.64 3.43
C VAL A 79 18.28 -11.81 2.13
N VAL A 80 18.46 -10.87 1.21
CA VAL A 80 17.90 -10.89 -0.14
C VAL A 80 19.03 -10.81 -1.14
N GLY A 81 18.99 -11.68 -2.15
CA GLY A 81 19.93 -11.68 -3.27
C GLY A 81 19.24 -11.79 -4.61
N ILE A 82 19.95 -11.43 -5.67
CA ILE A 82 19.44 -11.43 -7.04
C ILE A 82 20.42 -12.19 -7.92
N ILE A 83 19.93 -13.16 -8.67
CA ILE A 83 20.71 -13.95 -9.61
C ILE A 83 20.09 -13.81 -10.99
N THR A 84 20.91 -13.54 -12.01
CA THR A 84 20.46 -13.59 -13.41
C THR A 84 20.99 -14.84 -14.09
N VAL A 85 20.12 -15.48 -14.87
CA VAL A 85 20.37 -16.70 -15.64
C VAL A 85 19.98 -16.42 -17.09
N PRO A 86 20.87 -15.82 -17.92
CA PRO A 86 20.51 -15.34 -19.26
C PRO A 86 19.94 -16.41 -20.18
N ASP A 87 20.47 -17.64 -20.11
CA ASP A 87 20.03 -18.77 -20.93
C ASP A 87 18.70 -19.39 -20.45
N GLY A 88 18.22 -18.96 -19.28
CA GLY A 88 17.03 -19.45 -18.61
C GLY A 88 17.20 -20.84 -18.01
N VAL A 89 16.60 -21.08 -16.84
CA VAL A 89 16.55 -22.38 -16.18
C VAL A 89 15.10 -22.84 -16.04
N ASP A 90 14.87 -24.13 -16.27
CA ASP A 90 13.58 -24.73 -15.94
C ASP A 90 13.45 -24.80 -14.41
N PHE A 91 12.43 -24.14 -13.89
CA PHE A 91 12.18 -23.98 -12.45
C PHE A 91 10.78 -24.46 -12.06
N ASP A 92 10.08 -25.17 -12.95
CA ASP A 92 8.67 -25.53 -12.80
C ASP A 92 7.79 -24.29 -12.54
N SER A 93 8.00 -23.20 -13.30
CA SER A 93 7.22 -21.96 -13.13
C SER A 93 5.73 -22.22 -13.32
N ILE A 94 4.88 -21.44 -12.63
CA ILE A 94 3.41 -21.57 -12.70
C ILE A 94 2.88 -21.42 -14.14
N ASP A 95 3.55 -20.65 -14.97
CA ASP A 95 3.22 -20.44 -16.40
C ASP A 95 3.97 -21.39 -17.35
N GLY A 96 4.84 -22.27 -16.84
CA GLY A 96 5.68 -23.18 -17.62
C GLY A 96 6.88 -22.53 -18.31
N GLU A 97 7.10 -21.22 -18.12
CA GLU A 97 8.22 -20.51 -18.74
C GLU A 97 9.53 -20.69 -17.96
N LYS A 98 10.66 -20.64 -18.67
CA LYS A 98 11.99 -20.65 -18.05
C LYS A 98 12.23 -19.39 -17.24
N VAL A 99 12.97 -19.53 -16.14
CA VAL A 99 13.35 -18.42 -15.25
C VAL A 99 14.68 -17.82 -15.68
N ASN A 100 14.70 -16.50 -15.87
CA ASN A 100 15.93 -15.73 -16.13
C ASN A 100 16.38 -14.90 -14.92
N ILE A 101 15.49 -14.68 -13.96
CA ILE A 101 15.76 -13.87 -12.76
C ILE A 101 15.30 -14.64 -11.54
N ILE A 102 16.21 -14.82 -10.58
CA ILE A 102 15.92 -15.46 -9.31
C ILE A 102 16.17 -14.41 -8.22
N VAL A 103 15.14 -14.08 -7.44
CA VAL A 103 15.30 -13.21 -6.27
C VAL A 103 15.05 -14.03 -5.02
N PHE A 104 16.11 -14.39 -4.29
CA PHE A 104 15.96 -15.26 -3.14
C PHE A 104 15.83 -14.50 -1.83
N ILE A 105 15.17 -15.11 -0.84
CA ILE A 105 14.97 -14.53 0.50
C ILE A 105 15.32 -15.57 1.57
N VAL A 106 16.25 -15.24 2.46
CA VAL A 106 16.48 -15.98 3.70
C VAL A 106 15.93 -15.15 4.85
N ALA A 107 14.94 -15.68 5.55
CA ALA A 107 14.24 -15.00 6.64
C ALA A 107 14.59 -15.62 8.00
N PRO A 108 14.62 -14.83 9.09
CA PRO A 108 14.63 -15.35 10.44
C PRO A 108 13.45 -16.30 10.70
N ALA A 109 13.68 -17.39 11.46
CA ALA A 109 12.64 -18.37 11.78
C ALA A 109 11.45 -17.81 12.58
N ALA A 110 11.68 -16.73 13.34
CA ALA A 110 10.62 -16.06 14.09
C ALA A 110 9.46 -15.62 13.18
N GLU A 111 8.22 -15.86 13.61
CA GLU A 111 7.02 -15.45 12.87
C GLU A 111 6.93 -13.93 12.78
N SER A 112 7.52 -13.37 11.73
CA SER A 112 7.46 -11.95 11.46
C SER A 112 6.50 -11.69 10.31
N SER A 113 5.44 -10.92 10.59
CA SER A 113 4.61 -10.27 9.57
C SER A 113 5.45 -9.46 8.55
N GLU A 114 6.71 -9.19 8.89
CA GLU A 114 7.70 -8.53 8.06
C GLU A 114 8.10 -9.36 6.82
N HIS A 115 8.10 -10.70 6.89
CA HIS A 115 8.40 -11.53 5.73
C HIS A 115 7.39 -11.31 4.60
N ILE A 116 6.08 -11.33 4.93
CA ILE A 116 5.02 -11.12 3.94
C ILE A 116 5.12 -9.72 3.32
N LYS A 117 5.44 -8.70 4.13
CA LYS A 117 5.64 -7.32 3.64
C LYS A 117 6.83 -7.21 2.68
N LEU A 118 7.96 -7.86 3.01
CA LEU A 118 9.15 -7.89 2.16
C LEU A 118 8.85 -8.59 0.82
N LEU A 119 8.23 -9.76 0.88
CA LEU A 119 7.86 -10.54 -0.30
C LEU A 119 6.89 -9.76 -1.20
N SER A 120 5.89 -9.09 -0.62
CA SER A 120 4.95 -8.24 -1.37
C SER A 120 5.65 -7.10 -2.09
N ARG A 121 6.63 -6.43 -1.45
CA ARG A 121 7.41 -5.36 -2.08
C ARG A 121 8.29 -5.88 -3.21
N ILE A 122 9.03 -6.97 -2.99
CA ILE A 122 9.85 -7.59 -4.03
C ILE A 122 9.00 -8.01 -5.22
N SER A 123 7.88 -8.70 -4.97
CA SER A 123 6.96 -9.11 -6.04
C SER A 123 6.42 -7.89 -6.81
N HIS A 124 6.08 -6.79 -6.14
CA HIS A 124 5.62 -5.57 -6.79
C HIS A 124 6.70 -4.95 -7.70
N ILE A 125 7.93 -4.78 -7.21
CA ILE A 125 9.05 -4.23 -7.98
C ILE A 125 9.31 -5.10 -9.21
N LEU A 126 9.33 -6.42 -9.05
CA LEU A 126 9.55 -7.37 -10.14
C LEU A 126 8.41 -7.38 -11.17
N ASN A 127 7.25 -6.78 -10.85
CA ASN A 127 6.13 -6.58 -11.77
C ASN A 127 6.18 -5.22 -12.49
N LEU A 128 7.08 -4.32 -12.13
CA LEU A 128 7.15 -3.00 -12.78
C LEU A 128 7.54 -3.15 -14.26
N PRO A 129 6.93 -2.37 -15.18
CA PRO A 129 7.29 -2.40 -16.58
C PRO A 129 8.77 -2.07 -16.80
N GLY A 130 9.48 -2.89 -17.58
CA GLY A 130 10.89 -2.67 -17.93
C GLY A 130 11.92 -3.18 -16.91
N ILE A 131 11.49 -3.58 -15.71
CA ILE A 131 12.42 -4.01 -14.65
C ILE A 131 13.21 -5.26 -15.04
N LYS A 132 12.56 -6.20 -15.75
CA LYS A 132 13.19 -7.45 -16.19
C LYS A 132 14.34 -7.16 -17.14
N GLU A 133 14.11 -6.29 -18.13
CA GLU A 133 15.11 -5.87 -19.10
C GLU A 133 16.25 -5.12 -18.43
N GLU A 134 15.94 -4.29 -17.44
CA GLU A 134 16.93 -3.55 -16.66
C GLU A 134 17.83 -4.50 -15.85
N ILE A 135 17.24 -5.48 -15.15
CA ILE A 135 17.97 -6.49 -14.39
C ILE A 135 18.90 -7.31 -15.31
N LEU A 136 18.38 -7.79 -16.45
CA LEU A 136 19.14 -8.64 -17.37
C LEU A 136 20.23 -7.90 -18.15
N LYS A 137 20.12 -6.57 -18.31
CA LYS A 137 21.16 -5.75 -18.95
C LYS A 137 22.25 -5.27 -17.98
N SER A 138 22.06 -5.46 -16.67
CA SER A 138 23.07 -5.03 -15.71
C SER A 138 24.35 -5.88 -15.82
N HIS A 139 25.50 -5.22 -15.67
CA HIS A 139 26.82 -5.85 -15.70
C HIS A 139 27.58 -5.69 -14.37
N SER A 140 26.95 -5.08 -13.36
CA SER A 140 27.57 -4.83 -12.05
C SER A 140 26.58 -5.11 -10.93
N PRO A 141 26.96 -5.92 -9.92
CA PRO A 141 26.17 -6.13 -8.71
C PRO A 141 25.74 -4.84 -8.01
N ASP A 142 26.66 -3.87 -7.89
CA ASP A 142 26.39 -2.59 -7.25
C ASP A 142 25.38 -1.75 -8.04
N VAL A 143 25.55 -1.67 -9.37
CA VAL A 143 24.61 -0.94 -10.24
C VAL A 143 23.24 -1.60 -10.21
N LEU A 144 23.18 -2.93 -10.25
CA LEU A 144 21.92 -3.66 -10.16
C LEU A 144 21.22 -3.37 -8.82
N ARG A 145 21.94 -3.44 -7.71
CA ARG A 145 21.41 -3.10 -6.40
C ARG A 145 20.87 -1.68 -6.37
N GLU A 146 21.66 -0.70 -6.80
CA GLU A 146 21.26 0.70 -6.79
C GLU A 146 20.00 0.93 -7.61
N ASN A 147 19.90 0.35 -8.81
CA ASN A 147 18.72 0.46 -9.65
C ASN A 147 17.47 -0.12 -8.98
N ILE A 148 17.57 -1.31 -8.39
CA ILE A 148 16.46 -1.89 -7.61
C ILE A 148 16.08 -0.98 -6.43
N LEU A 149 17.05 -0.38 -5.75
CA LEU A 149 16.78 0.53 -4.63
C LEU A 149 16.10 1.83 -5.08
N ARG A 150 16.39 2.34 -6.28
CA ARG A 150 15.70 3.53 -6.82
C ARG A 150 14.20 3.28 -7.01
N HIS A 151 13.81 2.12 -7.53
CA HIS A 151 12.40 1.76 -7.68
C HIS A 151 11.65 1.70 -6.33
N ILE A 152 12.34 1.35 -5.24
CA ILE A 152 11.76 1.39 -3.88
C ILE A 152 11.54 2.84 -3.41
N LEU A 153 12.47 3.74 -3.71
CA LEU A 153 12.40 5.14 -3.30
C LEU A 153 11.36 5.92 -4.10
N GLU A 154 11.14 5.55 -5.37
CA GLU A 154 10.10 6.15 -6.21
C GLU A 154 8.67 5.72 -5.82
N GLU A 155 8.51 4.64 -5.05
CA GLU A 155 7.23 4.13 -4.54
C GLU A 155 6.69 4.89 -3.30
N GLU A 156 7.44 5.81 -2.69
CA GLU A 156 7.00 6.49 -1.44
C GLU A 156 6.15 7.76 -1.60
N GLU A 157 5.77 8.20 -2.82
CA GLU A 157 4.69 9.19 -2.95
C GLU A 157 3.63 8.78 -3.98
N PRO A 158 2.38 8.56 -3.57
CA PRO A 158 1.33 8.25 -4.51
C PRO A 158 1.12 9.45 -5.46
N LYS A 159 1.44 9.25 -6.75
CA LYS A 159 1.36 10.27 -7.81
C LYS A 159 -0.09 10.57 -8.20
N ALA A 160 -0.81 11.29 -7.34
CA ALA A 160 -1.99 12.07 -7.68
C ALA A 160 -2.28 13.05 -6.54
N GLN A 161 -1.95 14.33 -6.75
CA GLN A 161 -2.28 15.40 -5.82
C GLN A 161 -3.28 16.32 -6.50
N MET A 162 -4.55 15.91 -6.55
CA MET A 162 -5.60 16.92 -6.74
C MET A 162 -5.64 17.74 -5.45
N GLU A 163 -5.31 19.03 -5.53
CA GLU A 163 -5.42 19.94 -4.39
C GLU A 163 -6.91 20.16 -4.06
N LYS A 164 -7.52 19.23 -3.31
CA LYS A 164 -8.89 19.32 -2.83
C LYS A 164 -8.93 19.47 -1.31
N LYS A 165 -10.10 19.81 -0.77
CA LYS A 165 -10.42 19.84 0.66
C LYS A 165 -11.72 19.10 0.88
N LEU A 166 -11.80 18.38 2.00
CA LEU A 166 -13.02 17.70 2.40
C LEU A 166 -13.85 18.62 3.30
N PHE A 167 -15.10 18.87 2.91
CA PHE A 167 -16.07 19.64 3.66
C PHE A 167 -17.01 18.68 4.39
N HIS A 168 -17.18 18.89 5.70
CA HIS A 168 -18.25 18.30 6.48
C HIS A 168 -19.19 19.41 6.94
N ILE A 169 -20.44 19.36 6.48
CA ILE A 169 -21.44 20.39 6.75
C ILE A 169 -22.60 19.74 7.48
N PHE A 170 -22.73 20.03 8.77
CA PHE A 170 -23.80 19.53 9.61
C PHE A 170 -24.89 20.58 9.65
N VAL A 171 -26.11 20.23 9.24
CA VAL A 171 -27.23 21.15 9.11
C VAL A 171 -28.44 20.59 9.87
N GLN A 172 -28.98 21.39 10.78
CA GLN A 172 -30.17 21.05 11.59
C GLN A 172 -31.45 21.72 11.08
N ASP A 173 -31.32 22.72 10.20
CA ASP A 173 -32.44 23.45 9.61
C ASP A 173 -32.70 22.98 8.17
N ASP A 174 -33.94 22.58 7.89
CA ASP A 174 -34.30 21.95 6.62
C ASP A 174 -34.30 22.91 5.43
N ASP A 175 -34.61 24.19 5.65
CA ASP A 175 -34.58 25.21 4.61
C ASP A 175 -33.12 25.54 4.25
N MET A 176 -32.29 25.79 5.26
CA MET A 176 -30.84 26.00 5.06
C MET A 176 -30.18 24.79 4.40
N PHE A 177 -30.58 23.56 4.74
CA PHE A 177 -30.05 22.37 4.11
C PHE A 177 -30.29 22.36 2.60
N ARG A 178 -31.51 22.68 2.16
CA ARG A 178 -31.87 22.72 0.74
C ARG A 178 -31.07 23.79 -0.01
N GLU A 179 -30.97 24.98 0.56
CA GLU A 179 -30.23 26.09 -0.03
C GLU A 179 -28.73 25.80 -0.14
N ILE A 180 -28.13 25.25 0.92
CA ILE A 180 -26.71 24.87 0.93
C ILE A 180 -26.45 23.78 -0.11
N LEU A 181 -27.32 22.77 -0.20
CA LEU A 181 -27.19 21.70 -1.19
C LEU A 181 -27.25 22.24 -2.62
N GLN A 182 -28.12 23.21 -2.90
CA GLN A 182 -28.22 23.87 -4.21
C GLN A 182 -26.97 24.69 -4.55
N VAL A 183 -26.43 25.43 -3.59
CA VAL A 183 -25.17 26.17 -3.78
C VAL A 183 -24.02 25.21 -4.08
N LEU A 184 -23.94 24.13 -3.31
CA LEU A 184 -22.89 23.14 -3.48
C LEU A 184 -23.00 22.43 -4.82
N SER A 185 -24.19 22.00 -5.25
CA SER A 185 -24.36 21.34 -6.55
C SER A 185 -23.98 22.22 -7.74
N ALA A 186 -24.04 23.54 -7.60
CA ALA A 186 -23.63 24.49 -8.64
C ALA A 186 -22.11 24.77 -8.65
N ILE A 187 -21.45 24.75 -7.50
CA ILE A 187 -20.01 25.03 -7.35
C ILE A 187 -19.17 23.74 -7.49
N ALA A 188 -19.79 22.60 -7.22
CA ALA A 188 -19.17 21.30 -7.21
C ALA A 188 -19.18 20.65 -8.60
N SER A 189 -18.03 20.64 -9.28
CA SER A 189 -17.63 19.50 -10.11
C SER A 189 -17.11 18.34 -9.23
N SER A 190 -17.80 18.07 -8.11
CA SER A 190 -17.30 17.24 -7.03
C SER A 190 -18.36 16.35 -6.39
N SER A 191 -17.95 15.13 -6.05
CA SER A 191 -18.76 14.14 -5.37
C SER A 191 -19.34 14.70 -4.07
N LEU A 192 -20.67 14.80 -4.05
CA LEU A 192 -21.48 15.27 -2.94
C LEU A 192 -22.23 14.07 -2.36
N PHE A 193 -22.17 13.91 -1.05
CA PHE A 193 -22.90 12.86 -0.35
C PHE A 193 -23.70 13.45 0.78
N VAL A 194 -24.94 13.01 0.93
CA VAL A 194 -25.82 13.39 2.03
C VAL A 194 -26.00 12.18 2.94
N ILE A 195 -25.74 12.37 4.23
CA ILE A 195 -25.99 11.39 5.28
C ILE A 195 -27.06 11.95 6.19
N GLU A 196 -28.16 11.22 6.37
CA GLU A 196 -29.15 11.53 7.40
C GLU A 196 -28.70 10.92 8.72
N ALA A 197 -28.42 11.78 9.71
CA ALA A 197 -27.98 11.37 11.03
C ALA A 197 -29.07 11.65 12.07
N LYS A 198 -29.30 10.66 12.92
CA LYS A 198 -30.17 10.77 14.08
C LYS A 198 -29.36 11.24 15.27
N ASN A 199 -29.83 12.27 15.96
CA ASN A 199 -29.16 12.76 17.15
C ASN A 199 -29.20 11.72 18.27
N THR A 200 -28.18 11.70 19.12
CA THR A 200 -28.06 10.79 20.28
C THR A 200 -29.31 10.81 21.16
N ARG A 201 -29.96 11.97 21.27
CA ARG A 201 -31.23 12.14 21.99
C ARG A 201 -32.34 11.22 21.46
N GLU A 202 -32.43 11.00 20.15
CA GLU A 202 -33.44 10.11 19.56
C GLU A 202 -33.26 8.65 20.00
N TYR A 203 -32.01 8.25 20.27
CA TYR A 203 -31.70 6.92 20.80
C TYR A 203 -31.91 6.86 22.32
N LEU A 204 -31.42 7.85 23.06
CA LEU A 204 -31.47 7.86 24.52
C LEU A 204 -32.87 8.16 25.08
N ALA A 205 -33.69 8.98 24.42
CA ALA A 205 -35.06 9.22 24.84
C ALA A 205 -35.91 7.93 24.87
N LYS A 206 -35.51 6.91 24.12
CA LYS A 206 -36.16 5.58 24.10
C LYS A 206 -35.69 4.66 25.24
N THR A 207 -34.69 5.07 26.01
CA THR A 207 -34.18 4.30 27.15
C THR A 207 -34.84 4.76 28.45
N HIS A 208 -35.17 3.81 29.33
CA HIS A 208 -35.91 4.10 30.57
C HIS A 208 -35.24 5.16 31.45
N LEU A 209 -33.90 5.14 31.53
CA LEU A 209 -33.12 6.03 32.39
C LEU A 209 -33.17 7.49 31.95
N PHE A 210 -33.31 7.75 30.64
CA PHE A 210 -33.20 9.10 30.08
C PHE A 210 -34.52 9.67 29.52
N SER A 211 -35.57 8.86 29.46
CA SER A 211 -36.88 9.24 28.89
C SER A 211 -37.58 10.43 29.60
N ALA A 212 -37.24 10.71 30.86
CA ALA A 212 -37.84 11.81 31.63
C ALA A 212 -37.22 13.19 31.33
N PHE A 213 -36.01 13.26 30.75
CA PHE A 213 -35.27 14.52 30.59
C PHE A 213 -35.68 15.35 29.35
N TRP A 214 -36.38 14.76 28.38
CA TRP A 214 -36.60 15.39 27.06
C TRP A 214 -38.04 15.29 26.56
N LYS A 215 -39.03 15.26 27.46
CA LYS A 215 -40.45 15.02 27.10
C LYS A 215 -41.09 16.06 26.16
N ASP A 216 -40.60 17.30 26.13
CA ASP A 216 -41.24 18.41 25.42
C ASP A 216 -40.32 19.17 24.43
N GLU A 217 -39.11 18.66 24.15
CA GLU A 217 -38.19 19.28 23.18
C GLU A 217 -38.29 18.62 21.80
N LYS A 218 -38.31 19.43 20.73
CA LYS A 218 -38.24 18.92 19.35
C LYS A 218 -37.00 18.04 19.18
N LEU A 219 -37.20 16.86 18.60
CA LEU A 219 -36.11 16.01 18.12
C LEU A 219 -35.55 16.64 16.84
N PHE A 220 -34.32 17.14 16.90
CA PHE A 220 -33.61 17.62 15.71
C PHE A 220 -32.99 16.42 15.00
N SER A 221 -33.31 16.22 13.72
CA SER A 221 -32.47 15.41 12.83
C SER A 221 -31.34 16.29 12.32
N SER A 222 -30.16 15.72 12.09
CA SER A 222 -29.04 16.44 11.49
C SER A 222 -28.74 15.81 10.15
N LYS A 223 -28.63 16.64 9.11
CA LYS A 223 -28.19 16.21 7.79
C LYS A 223 -26.72 16.59 7.65
N VAL A 224 -25.90 15.63 7.23
CA VAL A 224 -24.47 15.84 7.01
C VAL A 224 -24.22 15.83 5.51
N ILE A 225 -23.73 16.95 4.99
CA ILE A 225 -23.26 17.05 3.60
C ILE A 225 -21.75 16.85 3.62
N LEU A 226 -21.29 15.83 2.90
CA LEU A 226 -19.88 15.62 2.60
C LEU A 226 -19.62 16.12 1.18
N ALA A 227 -18.64 17.00 1.02
CA ALA A 227 -18.28 17.54 -0.29
C ALA A 227 -16.75 17.58 -0.46
N VAL A 228 -16.26 17.22 -1.65
CA VAL A 228 -14.83 17.27 -1.97
C VAL A 228 -14.53 18.47 -2.86
N VAL A 229 -14.22 19.61 -2.27
CA VAL A 229 -14.13 20.89 -2.99
C VAL A 229 -12.70 21.16 -3.46
N ASP A 230 -12.51 21.62 -4.70
CA ASP A 230 -11.20 22.07 -5.17
C ASP A 230 -10.66 23.22 -4.30
N LYS A 231 -9.37 23.16 -3.93
CA LYS A 231 -8.72 24.12 -3.02
C LYS A 231 -8.91 25.58 -3.46
N ARG A 232 -8.99 25.83 -4.76
CA ARG A 232 -9.21 27.17 -5.35
C ARG A 232 -10.60 27.73 -5.07
N LEU A 233 -11.61 26.86 -4.90
CA LEU A 233 -13.00 27.23 -4.68
C LEU A 233 -13.38 27.32 -3.20
N VAL A 234 -12.55 26.79 -2.28
CA VAL A 234 -12.81 26.74 -0.84
C VAL A 234 -13.37 28.05 -0.27
N ASN A 235 -12.69 29.17 -0.53
CA ASN A 235 -13.10 30.48 0.00
C ASN A 235 -14.41 30.98 -0.61
N GLU A 236 -14.67 30.67 -1.88
CA GLU A 236 -15.93 31.00 -2.53
C GLU A 236 -17.07 30.15 -1.97
N THR A 237 -16.86 28.84 -1.81
CA THR A 237 -17.83 27.92 -1.23
C THR A 237 -18.23 28.35 0.18
N ILE A 238 -17.26 28.69 1.05
CA ILE A 238 -17.54 29.19 2.40
C ILE A 238 -18.39 30.46 2.35
N ARG A 239 -18.02 31.44 1.51
CA ARG A 239 -18.79 32.69 1.37
C ARG A 239 -20.22 32.46 0.90
N GLN A 240 -20.44 31.50 0.01
CA GLN A 240 -21.79 31.20 -0.49
C GLN A 240 -22.63 30.49 0.58
N ILE A 241 -22.03 29.63 1.40
CA ILE A 241 -22.69 29.07 2.59
C ILE A 241 -23.06 30.19 3.58
N GLU A 242 -22.14 31.11 3.87
CA GLU A 242 -22.39 32.23 4.79
C GLU A 242 -23.46 33.23 4.30
N ARG A 243 -23.73 33.29 2.98
CA ARG A 243 -24.87 34.07 2.46
C ARG A 243 -26.21 33.47 2.87
N ILE A 244 -26.27 32.15 3.06
CA ILE A 244 -27.46 31.41 3.50
C ILE A 244 -27.55 31.44 5.02
N THR A 245 -26.44 31.13 5.70
CA THR A 245 -26.43 30.88 7.15
C THR A 245 -26.17 32.14 7.99
N GLY A 246 -25.76 33.24 7.36
CA GLY A 246 -25.06 34.33 8.03
C GLY A 246 -23.62 33.95 8.37
N VAL A 247 -22.93 34.78 9.16
CA VAL A 247 -21.57 34.48 9.62
C VAL A 247 -21.58 33.17 10.42
N LEU A 248 -20.81 32.16 9.98
CA LEU A 248 -20.85 30.81 10.53
C LEU A 248 -20.52 30.77 12.03
N GLU A 249 -19.63 31.65 12.52
CA GLU A 249 -19.29 31.78 13.95
C GLU A 249 -20.50 32.10 14.84
N ARG A 250 -21.56 32.70 14.27
CA ARG A 250 -22.79 33.07 14.99
C ARG A 250 -23.95 32.13 14.67
N CYS A 251 -23.79 31.23 13.69
CA CYS A 251 -24.80 30.28 13.32
C CYS A 251 -24.84 29.13 14.33
N ARG A 252 -26.04 28.79 14.84
CA ARG A 252 -26.22 27.69 15.81
C ARG A 252 -26.69 26.39 15.17
N ASN A 253 -27.20 26.45 13.94
CA ASN A 253 -27.86 25.33 13.27
C ASN A 253 -27.04 24.75 12.12
N VAL A 254 -25.88 25.35 11.82
CA VAL A 254 -24.93 24.87 10.81
C VAL A 254 -23.51 24.86 11.39
N LEU A 255 -22.83 23.72 11.23
CA LEU A 255 -21.41 23.56 11.54
C LEU A 255 -20.69 23.15 10.26
N LEU A 256 -19.65 23.92 9.88
CA LEU A 256 -18.78 23.61 8.75
C LEU A 256 -17.39 23.25 9.26
N ILE A 257 -16.88 22.10 8.82
CA ILE A 257 -15.49 21.67 9.02
C ILE A 257 -14.85 21.52 7.64
N VAL A 258 -13.67 22.11 7.46
CA VAL A 258 -12.85 21.96 6.24
C VAL A 258 -11.56 21.24 6.61
N GLN A 259 -11.31 20.10 5.98
CA GLN A 259 -10.14 19.25 6.22
C GLN A 259 -9.22 19.19 5.02
N ASP A 260 -7.92 19.12 5.32
CA ASP A 260 -6.87 18.91 4.33
C ASP A 260 -6.81 17.44 3.93
N THR A 261 -6.75 17.18 2.62
CA THR A 261 -6.59 15.81 2.11
C THR A 261 -5.13 15.55 1.75
N PHE A 262 -4.56 14.48 2.30
CA PHE A 262 -3.19 14.04 1.99
C PHE A 262 -3.08 13.49 0.55
N PHE A 263 -4.07 12.70 0.12
CA PHE A 263 -4.11 12.08 -1.19
C PHE A 263 -5.55 12.01 -1.71
N VAL A 264 -5.76 12.38 -2.96
CA VAL A 264 -7.05 12.26 -3.65
C VAL A 264 -6.79 11.85 -5.09
N SER A 265 -7.38 10.74 -5.51
CA SER A 265 -7.31 10.22 -6.86
C SER A 265 -8.63 9.56 -7.27
N GLY A 266 -8.86 9.49 -8.58
CA GLY A 266 -10.11 8.99 -9.16
C GLY A 266 -11.25 10.00 -9.18
N ASN A 267 -12.39 9.55 -9.67
CA ASN A 267 -13.63 10.31 -9.70
C ASN A 267 -14.80 9.35 -9.44
N ILE A 268 -15.81 9.81 -8.69
CA ILE A 268 -17.09 9.12 -8.56
C ILE A 268 -18.07 9.94 -9.37
N GLU A 269 -18.44 9.43 -10.55
CA GLU A 269 -19.54 9.96 -11.34
C GLU A 269 -20.86 9.64 -10.62
N THR A 270 -21.66 10.68 -10.39
CA THR A 270 -23.03 10.59 -9.87
C THR A 270 -23.98 11.21 -10.88
#